data_AF-H9FDX0-F1
#
_entry.id   AF-H9FDX0-F1
#
_cell.length_a   1.000
_cell.length_b   1.000
_cell.length_c   1.000
_cell.angle_alpha   90.00
_cell.angle_beta   90.00
_cell.angle_gamma   90.00
#
_symmetry.space_group_name_H-M   'P 1'
#
loop_
_entity.id
_entity.type
_entity.pdbx_description
1 polymer ?
#
loop_
_entity_poly.entity_id
_entity_poly.type
_entity_poly.pdbx_seq_one_letter_code
_entity_poly.pdbx_strand_id
1 'polypeptide(L)'
;TPGSLLEAYVINVTTSQSTKSRYVPNGKLASYTVRDLLPGRRYQLSVTAVQGTELGPLHSEPAHLYIITSPRDGADRRWHQG
;
A
#
# COMPACT_ATOMS: atom_id res chain seq x y z
N THR A 1 26.83 -10.20 -12.32
CA THR A 1 26.30 -8.84 -12.49
C THR A 1 26.29 -8.19 -11.12
N PRO A 2 26.83 -6.98 -10.93
CA PRO A 2 26.61 -6.28 -9.67
C PRO A 2 25.11 -5.98 -9.63
N GLY A 3 24.38 -6.84 -8.93
CA GLY A 3 22.93 -6.79 -8.83
C GLY A 3 22.55 -5.45 -8.25
N SER A 4 21.71 -4.71 -8.97
CA SER A 4 20.95 -3.59 -8.44
C SER A 4 20.45 -3.97 -7.03
N LEU A 5 21.07 -3.39 -6.00
CA LEU A 5 20.69 -3.64 -4.62
C LEU A 5 19.44 -2.81 -4.37
N LEU A 6 18.29 -3.44 -4.57
CA LEU A 6 17.01 -2.93 -4.10
C LEU A 6 17.15 -2.56 -2.62
N GLU A 7 17.06 -1.27 -2.33
CA GLU A 7 17.26 -0.72 -0.99
C GLU A 7 15.97 -0.85 -0.18
N ALA A 8 14.85 -0.50 -0.80
CA ALA A 8 13.56 -0.40 -0.14
C ALA A 8 12.39 -0.43 -1.11
N TYR A 9 11.19 -0.44 -0.53
CA TYR A 9 9.95 -0.09 -1.21
C TYR A 9 9.30 1.11 -0.54
N VAL A 10 8.72 2.00 -1.35
CA VAL A 10 7.78 3.02 -0.89
C VAL A 10 6.37 2.55 -1.20
N ILE A 11 5.55 2.43 -0.16
CA ILE A 11 4.14 2.08 -0.27
C ILE A 11 3.30 3.31 0.06
N ASN A 12 2.48 3.74 -0.91
CA ASN A 12 1.51 4.81 -0.71
C ASN A 12 0.10 4.24 -0.62
N VAL A 13 -0.70 4.77 0.29
CA VAL A 13 -2.12 4.46 0.46
C VAL A 13 -2.90 5.75 0.37
N THR A 14 -3.63 5.89 -0.73
CA THR A 14 -4.39 7.08 -1.09
C THR A 14 -5.88 6.85 -0.91
N THR A 15 -6.52 7.82 -0.27
CA THR A 15 -7.98 8.01 -0.20
C THR A 15 -8.35 9.26 -0.98
N SER A 16 -9.63 9.58 -1.09
CA SER A 16 -10.07 10.84 -1.72
C SER A 16 -9.58 12.12 -1.02
N GLN A 17 -9.10 12.01 0.23
CA GLN A 17 -8.76 13.15 1.08
C GLN A 17 -7.28 13.21 1.45
N SER A 18 -6.56 12.09 1.38
CA SER A 18 -5.19 12.01 1.87
C SER A 18 -4.42 10.86 1.26
N THR A 19 -3.10 11.00 1.23
CA THR A 19 -2.15 9.93 0.94
C THR A 19 -1.27 9.71 2.17
N LYS A 20 -1.11 8.45 2.57
CA LYS A 20 -0.14 8.02 3.59
C LYS A 20 0.97 7.23 2.92
N SER A 21 2.22 7.55 3.26
CA SER A 21 3.40 6.92 2.67
C SER A 21 4.19 6.14 3.72
N ARG A 22 4.79 5.04 3.32
CA ARG A 22 5.68 4.23 4.15
C ARG A 22 6.89 3.74 3.37
N TYR A 23 8.07 4.06 3.90
CA TYR A 23 9.34 3.48 3.46
C TYR A 23 9.58 2.16 4.18
N VAL A 24 9.79 1.09 3.41
CA VAL A 24 10.07 -0.24 3.94
C VAL A 24 11.48 -0.64 3.53
N PRO A 25 12.47 -0.58 4.45
CA PRO A 25 13.84 -0.95 4.15
C PRO A 25 13.98 -2.47 4.00
N ASN A 26 15.15 -2.92 3.52
CA ASN A 26 15.46 -4.30 3.16
C ASN A 26 14.61 -4.81 1.99
N GLY A 27 15.12 -4.63 0.77
CA GLY A 27 14.58 -5.12 -0.51
C GLY A 27 14.29 -6.63 -0.63
N LYS A 28 14.22 -7.38 0.46
CA LYS A 28 13.77 -8.79 0.53
C LYS A 28 12.28 -8.91 0.89
N LEU A 29 11.53 -7.81 0.94
CA LEU A 29 10.13 -7.84 1.33
C LEU A 29 9.28 -8.55 0.27
N ALA A 30 8.91 -9.81 0.51
CA ALA A 30 8.00 -10.55 -0.37
C ALA A 30 6.54 -10.07 -0.24
N SER A 31 6.17 -9.47 0.89
CA SER A 31 4.80 -9.04 1.18
C SER A 31 4.73 -7.91 2.18
N TYR A 32 3.74 -7.03 2.04
CA TYR A 32 3.41 -5.98 3.00
C TYR A 32 1.93 -6.02 3.38
N THR A 33 1.61 -5.86 4.66
CA THR A 33 0.22 -5.77 5.14
C THR A 33 -0.13 -4.32 5.44
N VAL A 34 -1.08 -3.76 4.68
CA VAL A 34 -1.70 -2.47 5.02
C VAL A 34 -2.75 -2.71 6.10
N ARG A 35 -2.64 -1.99 7.22
CA ARG A 35 -3.51 -2.11 8.40
C ARG A 35 -4.29 -0.82 8.62
N ASP A 36 -5.18 -0.84 9.61
CA ASP A 36 -5.96 0.32 10.07
C ASP A 36 -6.78 1.00 8.98
N LEU A 37 -7.26 0.19 8.03
CA LEU A 37 -8.19 0.62 6.99
C LEU A 37 -9.60 0.67 7.55
N LEU A 38 -10.36 1.67 7.10
CA LEU A 38 -11.76 1.79 7.46
C LEU A 38 -12.60 0.85 6.59
N PRO A 39 -13.66 0.22 7.13
CA PRO A 39 -14.55 -0.64 6.36
C PRO A 39 -15.36 0.15 5.32
N GLY A 40 -15.68 -0.49 4.20
CA GLY A 40 -16.48 0.08 3.10
C GLY A 40 -15.82 1.27 2.39
N ARG A 41 -14.49 1.43 2.50
CA ARG A 41 -13.75 2.56 1.93
C ARG A 41 -12.92 2.14 0.73
N ARG A 42 -12.83 3.06 -0.24
CA ARG A 42 -12.02 2.93 -1.45
C ARG A 42 -10.60 3.40 -1.16
N TYR A 43 -9.62 2.64 -1.62
CA TYR A 43 -8.21 2.96 -1.52
C TYR A 43 -7.52 2.70 -2.85
N GLN A 44 -6.61 3.60 -3.20
CA GLN A 44 -5.60 3.38 -4.23
C GLN A 44 -4.27 3.16 -3.54
N LEU A 45 -3.59 2.09 -3.89
CA LEU A 45 -2.27 1.76 -3.39
C LEU A 45 -1.26 1.95 -4.53
N SER A 46 -0.07 2.42 -4.19
CA SER A 46 1.08 2.33 -5.08
C SER A 46 2.30 1.76 -4.38
N VAL A 47 3.10 1.00 -5.12
CA VAL A 47 4.37 0.45 -4.66
C VAL A 47 5.46 0.87 -5.63
N THR A 48 6.49 1.53 -5.11
CA THR A 48 7.66 1.99 -5.88
C THR A 48 8.90 1.36 -5.29
N ALA A 49 9.72 0.73 -6.14
CA ALA A 49 11.03 0.23 -5.73
C ALA A 49 12.02 1.40 -5.60
N VAL A 50 12.86 1.36 -4.57
CA VAL A 50 13.93 2.32 -4.34
C VAL A 50 15.26 1.61 -4.44
N GLN A 51 16.13 2.12 -5.30
CA GLN A 51 17.50 1.65 -5.45
C GLN A 51 18.45 2.73 -4.96
N GLY A 52 19.31 2.39 -4.01
CA GLY A 52 20.40 3.25 -3.59
C GLY A 52 21.48 3.32 -4.66
N THR A 53 21.85 4.52 -5.09
CA THR A 53 22.98 4.77 -5.99
C THR A 53 23.88 5.86 -5.43
N GLU A 54 25.13 5.95 -5.89
CA GLU A 54 26.08 6.98 -5.46
C GLU A 54 25.61 8.41 -5.77
N LEU A 55 24.71 8.56 -6.74
CA LEU A 55 24.12 9.84 -7.16
C LEU A 55 22.81 10.15 -6.41
N GLY A 56 22.35 9.26 -5.53
CA GLY A 56 21.09 9.35 -4.78
C GLY A 56 20.12 8.20 -5.05
N PRO A 57 18.96 8.16 -4.37
CA PRO A 57 17.97 7.11 -4.57
C PRO A 57 17.30 7.23 -5.94
N LEU A 58 17.28 6.12 -6.68
CA LEU A 58 16.51 5.97 -7.92
C LEU A 58 15.18 5.27 -7.63
N HIS A 59 14.12 5.75 -8.27
CA HIS A 59 12.77 5.22 -8.12
C HIS A 59 12.32 4.52 -9.40
N SER A 60 11.65 3.37 -9.27
CA SER A 60 10.94 2.75 -10.38
C SER A 60 9.66 3.50 -10.74
N GLU A 61 9.06 3.15 -11.88
CA GLU A 61 7.64 3.43 -12.10
C GLU A 61 6.79 2.75 -11.00
N PRO A 62 5.74 3.39 -10.45
CA PRO A 62 4.90 2.78 -9.42
C PRO A 62 3.97 1.70 -9.99
N ALA A 63 3.86 0.57 -9.30
CA ALA A 63 2.79 -0.39 -9.52
C ALA A 63 1.54 0.02 -8.73
N HIS A 64 0.35 -0.10 -9.33
CA HIS A 64 -0.90 0.37 -8.72
C HIS A 64 -1.89 -0.76 -8.42
N LEU A 65 -2.63 -0.61 -7.33
CA LEU A 65 -3.73 -1.48 -6.94
C LEU A 65 -4.89 -0.65 -6.42
N TYR A 66 -6.12 -0.98 -6.82
CA TYR A 66 -7.34 -0.33 -6.35
C TYR A 66 -8.18 -1.34 -5.58
N ILE A 67 -8.56 -1.00 -4.35
CA ILE A 67 -9.35 -1.87 -3.49
C ILE A 67 -10.52 -1.14 -2.83
N ILE A 68 -11.54 -1.90 -2.46
CA ILE A 68 -12.60 -1.47 -1.55
C ILE A 68 -12.62 -2.46 -0.39
N THR A 69 -12.51 -1.98 0.84
CA THR A 69 -12.63 -2.83 2.03
C THR A 69 -14.07 -3.28 2.22
N SER A 70 -14.27 -4.44 2.85
CA SER A 70 -15.61 -4.93 3.15
C SER A 70 -16.40 -3.93 4.02
N PRO A 71 -17.73 -3.84 3.85
CA PRO A 71 -18.57 -3.08 4.77
C PRO A 71 -18.42 -3.57 6.21
N ARG A 72 -18.78 -2.72 7.19
CA ARG A 72 -18.82 -3.13 8.59
C ARG A 72 -20.00 -4.10 8.78
N ASP A 73 -19.75 -5.27 9.35
CA ASP A 73 -20.79 -6.23 9.73
C ASP A 73 -21.72 -5.58 10.76
N GLY A 74 -22.84 -5.01 10.30
CA GLY A 74 -23.75 -4.27 11.16
C GLY A 74 -24.92 -3.58 10.44
N ALA A 75 -24.82 -3.35 9.13
CA ALA A 75 -25.94 -2.77 8.38
C ALA A 75 -27.02 -3.81 8.00
N ASP A 76 -26.65 -5.07 7.77
CA ASP A 76 -27.59 -6.12 7.31
C ASP A 76 -28.38 -6.82 8.42
N ARG A 77 -27.90 -6.82 9.68
CA ARG A 77 -28.57 -7.56 10.76
C ARG A 77 -29.82 -6.88 11.32
N ARG A 78 -30.10 -5.62 10.95
CA ARG A 78 -31.23 -4.87 11.52
C ARG A 78 -32.59 -5.25 10.93
N TRP A 79 -32.63 -6.05 9.86
CA TRP A 79 -33.87 -6.44 9.16
C TRP A 79 -34.32 -7.88 9.39
N HIS A 80 -33.65 -8.65 10.26
CA HIS A 80 -33.92 -10.09 10.44
C HIS A 80 -34.42 -10.50 11.84
N GLN A 81 -34.94 -9.58 12.66
CA GLN A 81 -35.72 -9.95 13.84
C GLN A 81 -37.17 -9.49 13.66
N GLY A 82 -37.97 -10.38 13.09
CA GLY A 82 -39.43 -10.36 13.19
C GLY A 82 -39.91 -11.14 14.40
#